data_AF-A0A371Y365-F1
#
_entry.id   AF-A0A371Y365-F1
#
_cell.length_a   1.000
_cell.length_b   1.000
_cell.length_c   1.000
_cell.angle_alpha   90.00
_cell.angle_beta   90.00
_cell.angle_gamma   90.00
#
_symmetry.space_group_name_H-M   'P 1'
#
loop_
_entity.id
_entity.type
_entity.pdbx_description
1 polymer ?
#
loop_
_entity_poly.entity_id
_entity_poly.type
_entity_poly.pdbx_seq_one_letter_code
_entity_poly.pdbx_strand_id
1 'polypeptide(L)'
;MRLFQRSAPVLAALVLLFAVPYDAASRPARTAPHARMADGGEDRRTEPFGADCRVTVTGSDVTAYCHNPYPATDAVSLHVECERWWDIDSDGGRVPAEAAETVRLTGRCWKEVRSAWISHAKVGS
;
A
#
# COMPACT_ATOMS: atom_id res chain seq x y z
N MET A 1 -31.62 36.53 27.90
CA MET A 1 -31.45 35.32 27.05
C MET A 1 -30.34 35.51 26.00
N ARG A 2 -29.07 35.78 26.39
CA ARG A 2 -27.92 35.90 25.45
C ARG A 2 -26.64 35.19 25.91
N LEU A 3 -26.66 34.53 27.08
CA LEU A 3 -25.53 33.75 27.59
C LEU A 3 -25.57 32.28 27.14
N PHE A 4 -26.76 31.72 26.88
CA PHE A 4 -26.93 30.33 26.46
C PHE A 4 -26.49 30.05 25.02
N GLN A 5 -26.38 31.06 24.16
CA GLN A 5 -26.00 30.88 22.75
C GLN A 5 -24.48 30.83 22.51
N ARG A 6 -23.66 31.18 23.50
CA ARG A 6 -22.19 31.16 23.37
C ARG A 6 -21.56 29.81 23.75
N SER A 7 -22.33 28.91 24.35
CA SER A 7 -21.84 27.63 24.88
C SER A 7 -21.97 26.47 23.90
N ALA A 8 -22.72 26.66 22.81
CA ALA A 8 -22.99 25.62 21.81
C ALA A 8 -21.72 25.07 21.12
N PRO A 9 -20.71 25.87 20.72
CA PRO A 9 -19.54 25.31 20.04
C PRO A 9 -18.58 24.57 21.01
N VAL A 10 -18.59 24.93 22.30
CA VAL A 10 -17.74 24.28 23.32
C VAL A 10 -18.25 22.88 23.65
N LEU A 11 -19.57 22.69 23.70
CA LEU A 11 -20.18 21.37 23.91
C LEU A 11 -19.95 20.42 22.71
N ALA A 12 -19.95 20.93 21.48
CA ALA A 12 -19.70 20.12 20.29
C ALA A 12 -18.26 19.57 20.23
N ALA A 13 -17.26 20.37 20.61
CA ALA A 13 -15.86 19.93 20.67
C ALA A 13 -15.59 18.87 21.74
N LEU A 14 -16.30 18.94 22.89
CA LEU A 14 -16.20 17.93 23.94
C LEU A 14 -16.78 16.57 23.50
N VAL A 15 -17.89 16.54 22.76
CA VAL A 15 -18.49 15.28 22.28
C VAL A 15 -17.58 14.55 21.28
N LEU A 16 -16.86 15.27 20.42
CA LEU A 16 -15.91 14.67 19.48
C LEU A 16 -14.69 14.02 20.16
N LEU A 17 -14.27 14.52 21.33
CA LEU A 17 -13.20 13.90 22.12
C LEU A 17 -13.64 12.60 22.81
N PHE A 18 -14.94 12.40 23.07
CA PHE A 18 -15.49 11.16 23.63
C PHE A 18 -15.94 10.14 22.57
N ALA A 19 -16.00 10.52 21.29
CA ALA A 19 -16.35 9.64 20.18
C ALA A 19 -15.12 8.98 19.50
N VAL A 20 -13.95 9.03 20.16
CA VAL A 20 -12.79 8.22 19.76
C VAL A 20 -13.11 6.77 20.09
N PRO A 21 -13.04 5.83 19.12
CA PRO A 21 -13.33 4.43 19.38
C PRO A 21 -12.24 3.90 20.30
N TYR A 22 -12.58 3.76 21.58
CA TYR A 22 -11.76 3.08 22.58
C TYR A 22 -11.87 1.56 22.37
N ASP A 23 -11.65 1.08 21.15
CA ASP A 23 -11.59 -0.35 20.80
C ASP A 23 -10.13 -0.81 20.67
N ALA A 24 -9.22 -0.13 21.37
CA ALA A 24 -7.90 -0.66 21.71
C ALA A 24 -7.93 -1.36 23.09
N ALA A 25 -9.08 -1.95 23.46
CA ALA A 25 -9.13 -2.92 24.54
C ALA A 25 -8.38 -4.18 24.08
N SER A 26 -7.10 -4.24 24.45
CA SER A 26 -6.28 -5.44 24.43
C SER A 26 -7.08 -6.59 25.04
N ARG A 27 -7.56 -7.50 24.18
CA ARG A 27 -8.19 -8.74 24.61
C ARG A 27 -7.22 -9.44 25.58
N PRO A 28 -7.66 -9.88 26.77
CA PRO A 28 -6.83 -10.74 27.58
C PRO A 28 -6.48 -11.95 26.73
N ALA A 29 -5.18 -12.15 26.50
CA ALA A 29 -4.67 -13.35 25.88
C ALA A 29 -5.12 -14.53 26.75
N ARG A 30 -6.22 -15.18 26.34
CA ARG A 30 -6.47 -16.54 26.79
C ARG A 30 -5.28 -17.33 26.25
N THR A 31 -4.36 -17.67 27.15
CA THR A 31 -3.36 -18.71 26.95
C THR A 31 -4.11 -20.03 26.76
N ALA A 32 -4.64 -20.21 25.55
CA ALA A 32 -5.01 -21.51 25.06
C ALA A 32 -3.70 -22.31 24.95
N PRO A 33 -3.60 -23.50 25.55
CA PRO A 33 -2.48 -24.39 25.25
C PRO A 33 -2.42 -24.54 23.74
N HIS A 34 -1.23 -24.40 23.15
CA HIS A 34 -1.00 -24.47 21.71
C HIS A 34 -1.72 -25.70 21.14
N ALA A 35 -2.92 -25.48 20.61
CA ALA A 35 -3.68 -26.50 19.93
C ALA A 35 -2.87 -26.81 18.68
N ARG A 36 -2.26 -28.00 18.64
CA ARG A 36 -1.69 -28.52 17.41
C ARG A 36 -2.84 -28.58 16.41
N MET A 37 -2.87 -27.66 15.46
CA MET A 37 -3.76 -27.76 14.31
C MET A 37 -3.40 -29.08 13.63
N ALA A 38 -4.37 -29.99 13.59
CA ALA A 38 -4.28 -31.15 12.72
C ALA A 38 -4.14 -30.63 11.29
N ASP A 39 -3.12 -31.11 10.57
CA ASP A 39 -3.02 -30.96 9.12
C ASP A 39 -4.25 -31.61 8.50
N GLY A 40 -5.25 -30.79 8.22
CA GLY A 40 -6.59 -31.23 7.86
C GLY A 40 -7.16 -30.35 6.76
N GLY A 41 -6.88 -30.73 5.52
CA GLY A 41 -7.51 -30.20 4.32
C GLY A 41 -6.58 -29.32 3.50
N GLU A 42 -6.39 -29.71 2.24
CA GLU A 42 -5.72 -28.99 1.17
C GLU A 42 -6.47 -27.69 0.83
N ASP A 43 -6.52 -26.76 1.79
CA ASP A 43 -6.70 -25.36 1.47
C ASP A 43 -5.37 -24.94 0.87
N ARG A 44 -5.31 -24.87 -0.46
CA ARG A 44 -4.20 -24.28 -1.20
C ARG A 44 -4.17 -22.80 -0.84
N ARG A 45 -3.68 -22.51 0.38
CA ARG A 45 -3.42 -21.17 0.88
C ARG A 45 -2.57 -20.53 -0.20
N THR A 46 -3.17 -19.60 -0.95
CA THR A 46 -2.46 -18.92 -2.02
C THR A 46 -1.26 -18.28 -1.37
N GLU A 47 -0.06 -18.69 -1.77
CA GLU A 47 1.17 -18.14 -1.21
C GLU A 47 1.11 -16.61 -1.33
N PRO A 48 1.40 -15.88 -0.24
CA PRO A 48 1.46 -14.43 -0.28
C PRO A 48 2.36 -13.95 -1.42
N PHE A 49 1.89 -12.95 -2.18
CA PHE A 49 2.52 -12.46 -3.39
C PHE A 49 2.31 -10.94 -3.51
N GLY A 50 3.30 -10.26 -4.11
CA GLY A 50 3.28 -8.82 -4.37
C GLY A 50 4.26 -8.07 -3.48
N ALA A 51 5.27 -7.44 -4.08
CA ALA A 51 6.17 -6.51 -3.43
C ALA A 51 5.40 -5.28 -2.93
N ASP A 52 5.82 -4.72 -1.78
CA ASP A 52 5.33 -3.44 -1.31
C ASP A 52 6.06 -2.32 -2.04
N CYS A 53 5.31 -1.51 -2.80
CA CYS A 53 5.85 -0.51 -3.71
C CYS A 53 5.41 0.90 -3.32
N ARG A 54 6.39 1.81 -3.31
CA ARG A 54 6.16 3.26 -3.18
C ARG A 54 6.60 3.97 -4.44
N VAL A 55 5.66 4.64 -5.09
CA VAL A 55 5.89 5.50 -6.26
C VAL A 55 5.94 6.96 -5.83
N THR A 56 6.95 7.70 -6.28
CA THR A 56 7.10 9.14 -6.08
C THR A 56 7.23 9.83 -7.42
N VAL A 57 6.45 10.89 -7.63
CA VAL A 57 6.55 11.76 -8.81
C VAL A 57 7.16 13.10 -8.38
N THR A 58 8.21 13.52 -9.06
CA THR A 58 8.88 14.81 -8.85
C THR A 58 8.99 15.52 -10.19
N GLY A 59 8.06 16.45 -10.45
CA GLY A 59 8.00 17.15 -11.74
C GLY A 59 7.67 16.18 -12.88
N SER A 60 8.63 16.00 -13.79
CA SER A 60 8.51 15.10 -14.95
C SER A 60 9.09 13.71 -14.71
N ASP A 61 9.71 13.48 -13.55
CA ASP A 61 10.41 12.23 -13.23
C ASP A 61 9.64 11.39 -12.21
N VAL A 62 9.69 10.08 -12.39
CA VAL A 62 9.07 9.07 -11.52
C VAL A 62 10.15 8.16 -10.97
N THR A 63 10.13 7.93 -9.65
CA THR A 63 10.95 6.89 -9.00
C THR A 63 10.03 6.00 -8.18
N ALA A 64 10.20 4.69 -8.31
CA ALA A 64 9.56 3.70 -7.47
C ALA A 64 10.58 2.84 -6.73
N TYR A 65 10.28 2.52 -5.49
CA TYR A 65 11.00 1.50 -4.71
C TYR A 65 10.02 0.40 -4.35
N CYS A 66 10.38 -0.84 -4.68
CA CYS A 66 9.58 -2.02 -4.39
C CYS A 66 10.39 -2.98 -3.52
N HIS A 67 9.88 -3.32 -2.34
CA HIS A 67 10.49 -4.31 -1.46
C HIS A 67 9.67 -5.60 -1.47
N ASN A 68 10.29 -6.73 -1.77
CA ASN A 68 9.62 -8.03 -1.76
C ASN A 68 9.83 -8.75 -0.42
N PRO A 69 8.84 -8.83 0.48
CA PRO A 69 8.98 -9.52 1.76
C PRO A 69 8.81 -11.04 1.64
N TYR A 70 8.53 -11.57 0.44
CA TYR A 70 8.14 -12.96 0.23
C TYR A 70 9.25 -13.81 -0.39
N PRO A 71 9.24 -15.14 -0.18
CA PRO A 71 10.26 -16.04 -0.75
C PRO A 71 10.21 -16.17 -2.28
N ALA A 72 9.04 -15.96 -2.88
CA ALA A 72 8.86 -16.05 -4.33
C ALA A 72 9.23 -14.71 -4.98
N THR A 73 9.92 -14.76 -6.12
CA THR A 73 10.23 -13.58 -6.93
C THR A 73 8.94 -12.92 -7.42
N ASP A 74 8.86 -11.61 -7.25
CA ASP A 74 7.84 -10.77 -7.86
C ASP A 74 8.47 -9.89 -8.92
N ALA A 75 7.97 -10.02 -10.15
CA ALA A 75 8.49 -9.31 -11.29
C ALA A 75 7.66 -8.06 -11.55
N VAL A 76 8.23 -6.91 -11.19
CA VAL A 76 7.55 -5.62 -11.15
C VAL A 76 7.84 -4.77 -12.39
N SER A 77 6.84 -4.03 -12.87
CA SER A 77 6.96 -3.09 -13.99
C SER A 77 6.40 -1.73 -13.59
N LEU A 78 7.15 -0.67 -13.91
CA LEU A 78 6.71 0.71 -13.74
C LEU A 78 5.99 1.21 -14.99
N HIS A 79 4.79 1.75 -14.81
CA HIS A 79 4.00 2.38 -15.85
C HIS A 79 3.85 3.86 -15.55
N VAL A 80 4.05 4.72 -16.55
CA VAL A 80 3.96 6.17 -16.44
C VAL A 80 3.05 6.70 -17.54
N GLU A 81 1.94 7.31 -17.15
CA GLU A 81 1.04 8.01 -18.05
C GLU A 81 1.38 9.50 -18.05
N CYS A 82 1.56 10.07 -19.23
CA CYS A 82 1.93 11.46 -19.40
C CYS A 82 0.69 12.35 -19.60
N GLU A 83 0.77 13.61 -19.16
CA GLU A 83 -0.38 14.51 -19.20
C GLU A 83 -0.72 14.96 -20.62
N ARG A 84 0.29 15.08 -21.49
CA ARG A 84 0.13 15.62 -22.84
C ARG A 84 0.03 14.49 -23.85
N TRP A 85 -0.94 14.56 -24.76
CA TRP A 85 -1.16 13.54 -25.80
C TRP A 85 0.04 13.29 -26.73
N TRP A 86 0.95 14.27 -26.85
CA TRP A 86 2.16 14.16 -27.66
C TRP A 86 3.38 13.64 -26.88
N ASP A 87 3.27 13.57 -25.55
CA ASP A 87 4.25 12.99 -24.65
C ASP A 87 3.80 11.55 -24.39
N ILE A 88 4.50 10.60 -24.99
CA ILE A 88 4.02 9.22 -25.05
C ILE A 88 4.25 8.53 -23.70
N ASP A 89 3.22 7.85 -23.22
CA ASP A 89 3.28 7.02 -22.01
C ASP A 89 4.46 6.04 -22.04
N SER A 90 5.04 5.78 -20.88
CA SER A 90 6.23 4.95 -20.75
C SER A 90 5.94 3.72 -19.90
N ASP A 91 6.04 2.56 -20.54
CA ASP A 91 5.98 1.25 -19.88
C ASP A 91 7.38 0.67 -19.72
N GLY A 92 7.80 0.50 -18.46
CA GLY A 92 9.06 -0.10 -18.09
C GLY A 92 9.06 -1.63 -18.25
N GLY A 93 10.23 -2.16 -18.60
CA GLY A 93 10.47 -3.60 -18.60
C GLY A 93 10.25 -4.20 -17.21
N ARG A 94 9.97 -5.50 -17.19
CA ARG A 94 9.79 -6.28 -15.96
C ARG A 94 11.14 -6.46 -15.25
N VAL A 95 11.20 -6.06 -14.00
CA VAL A 95 12.37 -6.17 -13.12
C VAL A 95 12.07 -7.19 -12.02
N PRO A 96 12.88 -8.25 -11.86
CA PRO A 96 12.69 -9.19 -10.76
C PRO A 96 13.04 -8.52 -9.43
N ALA A 97 12.13 -8.57 -8.45
CA ALA A 97 12.42 -8.33 -7.05
C ALA A 97 12.49 -9.70 -6.35
N GLU A 98 13.71 -10.15 -6.08
CA GLU A 98 13.96 -11.43 -5.42
C GLU A 98 13.56 -11.40 -3.92
N ALA A 99 13.66 -12.54 -3.25
CA ALA A 99 13.31 -12.66 -1.85
C ALA A 99 14.09 -11.67 -0.96
N ALA A 100 13.35 -10.87 -0.18
CA ALA A 100 13.88 -9.81 0.68
C ALA A 100 14.69 -8.72 -0.05
N GLU A 101 14.54 -8.60 -1.38
CA GLU A 101 15.21 -7.56 -2.17
C GLU A 101 14.39 -6.26 -2.20
N THR A 102 15.09 -5.13 -2.33
CA THR A 102 14.49 -3.85 -2.72
C THR A 102 15.02 -3.40 -4.07
N VAL A 103 14.14 -3.27 -5.05
CA VAL A 103 14.49 -2.79 -6.39
C VAL A 103 14.06 -1.33 -6.58
N ARG A 104 14.78 -0.62 -7.44
CA ARG A 104 14.46 0.75 -7.84
C ARG A 104 14.09 0.79 -9.32
N LEU A 105 12.94 1.38 -9.62
CA LEU A 105 12.50 1.66 -10.98
C LEU A 105 12.45 3.17 -11.20
N THR A 106 12.74 3.60 -12.42
CA THR A 106 12.68 5.01 -12.82
C THR A 106 12.02 5.14 -14.18
N GLY A 107 11.22 6.18 -14.34
CA GLY A 107 10.56 6.56 -15.58
C GLY A 107 10.41 8.06 -15.64
N ARG A 108 10.00 8.60 -16.78
CA ARG A 108 9.77 10.05 -16.92
C ARG A 108 8.89 10.35 -18.11
N CYS A 109 8.27 11.52 -18.06
CA CYS A 109 7.65 12.19 -19.19
C CYS A 109 8.57 13.30 -19.72
N TRP A 110 8.35 13.78 -20.94
CA TRP A 110 8.97 15.02 -21.40
C TRP A 110 8.44 16.24 -20.64
N LYS A 111 7.15 16.23 -20.28
CA LYS A 111 6.44 17.27 -19.54
C LYS A 111 5.86 16.71 -18.24
N GLU A 112 4.58 16.89 -17.98
CA GLU A 112 3.98 16.54 -16.69
C GLU A 112 3.55 15.07 -16.68
N VAL A 113 3.78 14.38 -15.55
CA VAL A 113 3.24 13.05 -15.30
C VAL A 113 1.78 13.20 -14.88
N ARG A 114 0.87 12.47 -15.54
CA ARG A 114 -0.54 12.37 -15.17
C ARG A 114 -0.74 11.35 -14.06
N SER A 115 -0.19 10.15 -14.25
CA SER A 115 -0.29 9.05 -13.29
C SER A 115 0.91 8.10 -13.42
N ALA A 116 1.19 7.34 -12.36
CA ALA A 116 2.20 6.30 -12.39
C ALA A 116 1.84 5.17 -11.41
N TRP A 117 2.05 3.92 -11.83
CA TRP A 117 1.70 2.73 -11.04
C TRP A 117 2.65 1.57 -11.31
N ILE A 118 2.59 0.56 -10.43
CA ILE A 118 3.35 -0.68 -10.56
C ILE A 118 2.39 -1.82 -10.92
N SER A 119 2.79 -2.67 -11.85
CA SER A 119 2.19 -3.99 -12.03
C SER A 119 3.12 -5.08 -11.51
N HIS A 120 2.51 -6.19 -11.06
CA HIS A 120 3.18 -7.32 -10.43
C HIS A 120 2.96 -8.58 -11.27
N ALA A 121 3.94 -9.48 -11.28
CA ALA A 121 3.79 -10.78 -11.94
C ALA A 121 4.64 -11.86 -11.29
N LYS A 122 4.04 -13.04 -11.12
CA LYS A 122 4.74 -14.23 -10.66
C LYS A 122 5.72 -14.69 -11.74
N VAL A 123 6.94 -15.03 -11.34
CA VAL A 123 7.89 -15.68 -12.25
C VAL A 123 7.50 -17.15 -12.38
N GLY A 124 7.12 -17.59 -13.59
CA GLY A 124 6.81 -19.01 -13.88
C GLY A 124 5.32 -19.40 -13.85
N SER A 125 4.39 -18.44 -13.91
CA SER A 125 2.94 -18.70 -14.10
C SER A 125 2.58 -19.02 -15.55
#